data_AF-A0A416W429-F1
#
_entry.id   AF-A0A416W429-F1
#
_cell.length_a   1.000
_cell.length_b   1.000
_cell.length_c   1.000
_cell.angle_alpha   90.00
_cell.angle_beta   90.00
_cell.angle_gamma   90.00
#
_symmetry.space_group_name_H-M   'P 1'
#
loop_
_entity.id
_entity.type
_entity.pdbx_description
1 polymer ?
#
loop_
_entity_poly.entity_id
_entity_poly.type
_entity_poly.pdbx_seq_one_letter_code
_entity_poly.pdbx_strand_id
1 'polypeptide(L)'
;MAKAQPSLFWNMRNSLGQYKITDQGQGKVIVSMKGGTPTFVDPVDEENRDIRIKGFSGSGHLSSVLKNVIDLGYREVKRPSLPVNLFVEDNALTLCTARRDEKGKIVKEYDYLVMKVANGTLDPETVTATYDTESRTFMLTQEGEVIIGGRASADDQLYACIFESTKEHVMLQELRTRGESGSTVISLPKGWDSEAIFIYVFVNSTRERLSSPSTRAYPAPTEAELLEARLVELQKEELERKRVAALDTVIDRKQRVVEAMLSARETSFKAREDAIAAGKTPREARQEETRVYDELMEAFHATETEEDDAQIEAEERTAIEKREREEKARQKAKERRRAIAARVAAEREEERELRRLEKEEKKKRLEELKKS
;
A
#
# COMPACT_ATOMS: atom_id res chain seq x y z
N MET A 1 -31.08 45.72 18.92
CA MET A 1 -30.78 44.29 19.15
C MET A 1 -29.92 43.79 18.01
N ALA A 2 -28.67 43.44 18.25
CA ALA A 2 -27.79 42.90 17.21
C ALA A 2 -28.13 41.41 17.00
N LYS A 3 -28.63 41.05 15.81
CA LYS A 3 -28.80 39.65 15.40
C LYS A 3 -27.42 39.11 15.03
N ALA A 4 -26.81 38.33 15.93
CA ALA A 4 -25.57 37.64 15.63
C ALA A 4 -25.82 36.56 14.55
N GLN A 5 -24.96 36.51 13.55
CA GLN A 5 -25.01 35.53 12.46
C GLN A 5 -24.87 34.08 13.02
N PRO A 6 -25.56 33.07 12.45
CA PRO A 6 -25.52 31.68 12.92
C PRO A 6 -24.14 31.00 12.85
N SER A 7 -23.18 31.64 12.18
CA SER A 7 -21.81 31.12 12.00
C SER A 7 -21.05 30.93 13.32
N LEU A 8 -21.33 31.75 14.35
CA LEU A 8 -20.70 31.62 15.66
C LEU A 8 -21.08 30.29 16.32
N PHE A 9 -22.37 29.93 16.27
CA PHE A 9 -22.89 28.66 16.81
C PHE A 9 -22.46 27.45 15.98
N TRP A 10 -22.29 27.63 14.66
CA TRP A 10 -21.79 26.56 13.78
C TRP A 10 -20.33 26.21 14.08
N ASN A 11 -19.47 27.20 14.31
CA ASN A 11 -18.06 26.99 14.66
C ASN A 11 -17.87 26.34 16.04
N MET A 12 -18.76 26.63 17.00
CA MET A 12 -18.77 25.99 18.33
C MET A 12 -19.14 24.50 18.28
N ARG A 13 -19.87 24.06 17.26
CA ARG A 13 -20.34 22.66 17.14
C ARG A 13 -19.18 21.67 16.93
N ASN A 14 -18.08 22.12 16.31
CA ASN A 14 -16.93 21.27 15.99
C ASN A 14 -15.65 21.66 16.77
N SER A 15 -15.59 22.87 17.32
CA SER A 15 -14.45 23.30 18.13
C SER A 15 -14.77 24.40 19.14
N LEU A 16 -14.15 24.31 20.32
CA LEU A 16 -14.29 25.27 21.41
C LEU A 16 -12.88 25.68 21.87
N GLY A 17 -12.43 26.86 21.44
CA GLY A 17 -11.07 27.33 21.72
C GLY A 17 -9.99 26.37 21.21
N GLN A 18 -9.17 25.85 22.12
CA GLN A 18 -8.13 24.86 21.82
C GLN A 18 -8.65 23.42 21.74
N TYR A 19 -9.94 23.20 21.97
CA TYR A 19 -10.53 21.87 21.95
C TYR A 19 -11.28 21.61 20.65
N LYS A 20 -11.12 20.42 20.10
CA LYS A 20 -11.90 19.86 19.00
C LYS A 20 -12.92 18.90 19.61
N ILE A 21 -14.17 19.07 19.20
CA ILE A 21 -15.29 18.27 19.69
C ILE A 21 -15.72 17.35 18.55
N THR A 22 -15.66 16.04 18.78
CA THR A 22 -16.06 15.03 17.79
C THR A 22 -17.16 14.17 18.38
N ASP A 23 -18.31 14.14 17.72
CA ASP A 23 -19.43 13.27 18.07
C ASP A 23 -19.16 11.87 17.46
N GLN A 24 -19.19 10.82 18.30
CA GLN A 24 -19.08 9.44 17.83
C GLN A 24 -20.46 8.78 17.61
N GLY A 25 -21.55 9.52 17.81
CA GLY A 25 -22.89 8.96 17.87
C GLY A 25 -23.19 8.32 19.23
N GLN A 26 -24.46 7.93 19.44
CA GLN A 26 -24.98 7.37 20.69
C GLN A 26 -24.76 8.27 21.94
N GLY A 27 -24.74 9.59 21.76
CA GLY A 27 -24.59 10.55 22.87
C GLY A 27 -23.19 10.61 23.48
N LYS A 28 -22.18 10.01 22.85
CA LYS A 28 -20.78 10.07 23.29
C LYS A 28 -20.00 11.11 22.50
N VAL A 29 -19.44 12.07 23.21
CA VAL A 29 -18.64 13.15 22.66
C VAL A 29 -17.19 13.01 23.12
N ILE A 30 -16.25 13.03 22.18
CA ILE A 30 -14.82 13.08 22.45
C ILE A 30 -14.35 14.52 22.31
N VAL A 31 -13.72 15.02 23.37
CA VAL A 31 -13.07 16.33 23.38
C VAL A 31 -11.57 16.10 23.36
N SER A 32 -10.89 16.56 22.31
CA SER A 32 -9.43 16.44 22.14
C SER A 32 -8.81 17.82 21.97
N MET A 33 -7.53 17.99 22.33
CA MET A 33 -6.82 19.23 22.01
C MET A 33 -6.58 19.33 20.51
N LYS A 34 -6.69 20.54 19.95
CA LYS A 34 -6.22 20.84 18.60
C LYS A 34 -4.72 20.59 18.57
N GLY A 35 -4.25 19.77 17.62
CA GLY A 35 -2.83 19.54 17.44
C GLY A 35 -2.11 20.86 17.19
N GLY A 36 -0.98 21.08 17.86
CA GLY A 36 -0.11 22.22 17.59
C GLY A 36 0.42 22.19 16.15
N THR A 37 0.84 23.34 15.63
CA THR A 37 1.64 23.37 14.40
C THR A 37 2.88 22.51 14.64
N PRO A 38 3.12 21.46 13.83
CA PRO A 38 4.30 20.63 14.04
C PRO A 38 5.54 21.50 13.82
N THR A 39 6.39 21.56 14.85
CA THR A 39 7.71 22.18 14.76
C THR A 39 8.68 21.17 14.17
N PHE A 40 9.12 21.39 12.93
CA PHE A 40 10.13 20.57 12.28
C PHE A 40 11.52 21.11 12.61
N VAL A 41 12.46 20.22 12.94
CA VAL A 41 13.86 20.59 13.18
C VAL A 41 14.63 20.67 11.86
N ASP A 42 14.31 19.80 10.91
CA ASP A 42 14.89 19.77 9.56
C ASP A 42 13.89 20.32 8.52
N PRO A 43 14.25 21.35 7.74
CA PRO A 43 13.44 21.85 6.63
C PRO A 43 13.08 20.78 5.59
N VAL A 44 13.90 19.75 5.42
CA VAL A 44 13.64 18.64 4.49
C VAL A 44 12.45 17.79 4.95
N ASP A 45 12.30 17.58 6.26
CA ASP A 45 11.18 16.81 6.82
C ASP A 45 9.86 17.57 6.72
N GLU A 46 9.91 18.90 6.91
CA GLU A 46 8.77 19.79 6.66
C GLU A 46 8.33 19.72 5.19
N GLU A 47 9.28 19.81 4.25
CA GLU A 47 9.01 19.74 2.82
C GLU A 47 8.43 18.38 2.40
N ASN A 48 9.02 17.27 2.86
CA ASN A 48 8.49 15.93 2.59
C ASN A 48 7.07 15.76 3.12
N ARG A 49 6.79 16.32 4.30
CA ARG A 49 5.46 16.28 4.90
C ARG A 49 4.44 17.11 4.11
N ASP A 50 4.82 18.30 3.65
CA ASP A 50 3.94 19.17 2.85
C ASP A 50 3.65 18.58 1.47
N ILE A 51 4.66 18.03 0.79
CA ILE A 51 4.51 17.29 -0.47
C ILE A 51 3.54 16.13 -0.29
N ARG A 52 3.74 15.32 0.76
CA ARG A 52 2.89 14.17 1.07
C ARG A 52 1.45 14.56 1.38
N ILE A 53 1.24 15.61 2.17
CA ILE A 53 -0.12 16.12 2.47
C ILE A 53 -0.79 16.62 1.19
N LYS A 54 -0.03 17.29 0.31
CA LYS A 54 -0.59 17.78 -0.95
C LYS A 54 -0.95 16.63 -1.90
N GLY A 55 -0.13 15.58 -1.98
CA GLY A 55 -0.44 14.35 -2.69
C GLY A 55 -1.71 13.67 -2.16
N PHE A 56 -1.82 13.52 -0.83
CA PHE A 56 -3.01 12.97 -0.17
C PHE A 56 -4.27 13.79 -0.50
N SER A 57 -4.16 15.12 -0.55
CA SER A 57 -5.26 16.01 -0.96
C SER A 57 -5.63 15.88 -2.44
N GLY A 58 -4.76 15.31 -3.28
CA GLY A 58 -5.03 14.94 -4.67
C GLY A 58 -6.03 13.81 -4.76
N SER A 59 -5.77 12.69 -4.07
CA SER A 59 -6.69 11.56 -4.02
C SER A 59 -8.03 11.95 -3.38
N GLY A 60 -8.01 12.82 -2.37
CA GLY A 60 -9.24 13.37 -1.78
C GLY A 60 -10.09 14.17 -2.78
N HIS A 61 -9.48 14.93 -3.69
CA HIS A 61 -10.20 15.67 -4.74
C HIS A 61 -10.92 14.72 -5.70
N LEU A 62 -10.21 13.73 -6.23
CA LEU A 62 -10.77 12.74 -7.17
C LEU A 62 -11.85 11.86 -6.54
N SER A 63 -11.81 11.67 -5.23
CA SER A 63 -12.87 10.91 -4.53
C SER A 63 -14.27 11.53 -4.68
N SER A 64 -14.35 12.85 -4.87
CA SER A 64 -15.61 13.56 -5.11
C SER A 64 -16.12 13.36 -6.54
N VAL A 65 -15.18 13.38 -7.50
CA VAL A 65 -15.43 13.16 -8.93
C VAL A 65 -15.89 11.73 -9.18
N LEU A 66 -15.20 10.75 -8.57
CA LEU A 66 -15.44 9.31 -8.75
C LEU A 66 -16.45 8.73 -7.75
N LYS A 67 -17.21 9.57 -7.03
CA LYS A 67 -18.03 9.12 -5.89
C LYS A 67 -18.94 7.94 -6.20
N ASN A 68 -19.65 7.98 -7.33
CA ASN A 68 -20.56 6.91 -7.74
C ASN A 68 -19.83 5.61 -8.08
N VAL A 69 -18.64 5.73 -8.67
CA VAL A 69 -17.78 4.59 -9.00
C VAL A 69 -17.24 3.97 -7.71
N ILE A 70 -16.73 4.80 -6.79
CA ILE A 70 -16.18 4.37 -5.51
C ILE A 70 -17.22 3.65 -4.65
N ASP A 71 -18.47 4.15 -4.60
CA ASP A 71 -19.55 3.50 -3.85
C ASP A 71 -19.86 2.09 -4.36
N LEU A 72 -19.66 1.86 -5.67
CA LEU A 72 -19.84 0.56 -6.31
C LEU A 72 -18.56 -0.30 -6.33
N GLY A 73 -17.38 0.32 -6.31
CA GLY A 73 -16.08 -0.37 -6.37
C GLY A 73 -15.54 -0.80 -5.00
N TYR A 74 -16.04 -0.21 -3.91
CA TYR A 74 -15.62 -0.51 -2.53
C TYR A 74 -16.81 -0.97 -1.68
N ARG A 75 -17.45 -2.08 -2.08
CA ARG A 75 -18.70 -2.54 -1.44
C ARG A 75 -18.49 -3.24 -0.11
N GLU A 76 -17.29 -3.81 0.09
CA GLU A 76 -16.86 -4.61 1.24
C GLU A 76 -16.53 -3.79 2.49
N VAL A 77 -16.62 -2.45 2.42
CA VAL A 77 -16.27 -1.57 3.53
C VAL A 77 -17.10 -1.90 4.77
N LYS A 78 -16.41 -2.19 5.88
CA LYS A 78 -17.02 -2.34 7.20
C LYS A 78 -17.06 -1.00 7.92
N ARG A 79 -18.16 -0.72 8.63
CA ARG A 79 -18.29 0.47 9.48
C ARG A 79 -17.23 0.44 10.60
N PRO A 80 -16.69 1.59 11.02
CA PRO A 80 -17.11 2.96 10.70
C PRO A 80 -16.50 3.56 9.41
N SER A 81 -15.69 2.80 8.67
CA SER A 81 -15.05 3.30 7.44
C SER A 81 -16.06 3.55 6.32
N LEU A 82 -15.70 4.45 5.40
CA LEU A 82 -16.49 4.78 4.21
C LEU A 82 -15.72 4.37 2.94
N PRO A 83 -16.42 4.03 1.84
CA PRO A 83 -15.81 3.73 0.54
C PRO A 83 -14.74 4.74 0.10
N VAL A 84 -15.02 6.03 0.29
CA VAL A 84 -14.10 7.13 -0.02
C VAL A 84 -12.79 7.04 0.77
N ASN A 85 -12.82 6.59 2.03
CA ASN A 85 -11.60 6.46 2.82
C ASN A 85 -10.70 5.37 2.25
N LEU A 86 -11.28 4.22 1.86
CA LEU A 86 -10.51 3.13 1.24
C LEU A 86 -9.95 3.54 -0.12
N PHE A 87 -10.72 4.25 -0.93
CA PHE A 87 -10.22 4.81 -2.18
C PHE A 87 -9.02 5.73 -1.94
N VAL A 88 -9.10 6.64 -0.96
CA VAL A 88 -7.99 7.53 -0.63
C VAL A 88 -6.79 6.73 -0.11
N GLU A 89 -6.99 5.72 0.73
CA GLU A 89 -5.91 4.86 1.24
C GLU A 89 -5.18 4.11 0.12
N ASP A 90 -5.92 3.47 -0.79
CA ASP A 90 -5.34 2.72 -1.91
C ASP A 90 -4.57 3.59 -2.91
N ASN A 91 -4.94 4.87 -2.99
CA ASN A 91 -4.40 5.81 -3.98
C ASN A 91 -3.52 6.90 -3.36
N ALA A 92 -3.31 6.91 -2.04
CA ALA A 92 -2.65 8.02 -1.33
C ALA A 92 -1.21 8.27 -1.78
N LEU A 93 -0.52 7.20 -2.20
CA LEU A 93 0.90 7.23 -2.55
C LEU A 93 1.18 7.07 -4.05
N THR A 94 0.21 6.55 -4.80
CA THR A 94 0.39 6.16 -6.20
C THR A 94 -0.24 7.17 -7.15
N LEU A 95 -1.46 7.64 -6.86
CA LEU A 95 -2.26 8.44 -7.79
C LEU A 95 -1.79 9.88 -7.92
N CYS A 96 -1.40 10.51 -6.81
CA CYS A 96 -1.01 11.92 -6.82
C CYS A 96 0.29 12.13 -6.08
N THR A 97 1.31 12.52 -6.84
CA THR A 97 2.53 13.07 -6.30
C THR A 97 2.46 14.60 -6.36
N ALA A 98 3.33 15.26 -5.61
CA ALA A 98 3.38 16.71 -5.62
C ALA A 98 4.83 17.18 -5.72
N ARG A 99 5.08 18.20 -6.54
CA ARG A 99 6.40 18.82 -6.67
C ARG A 99 6.31 20.32 -6.52
N ARG A 100 7.41 20.96 -6.09
CA ARG A 100 7.51 22.42 -6.18
C ARG A 100 7.88 22.83 -7.59
N ASP A 101 7.10 23.75 -8.13
CA ASP A 101 7.43 24.46 -9.36
C ASP A 101 8.56 25.49 -9.11
N GLU A 102 9.13 26.05 -10.18
CA GLU A 102 10.18 27.08 -10.17
C GLU A 102 9.79 28.31 -9.34
N LYS A 103 8.48 28.56 -9.19
CA LYS A 103 7.90 29.65 -8.40
C LYS A 103 7.66 29.29 -6.92
N GLY A 104 8.07 28.10 -6.48
CA GLY A 104 7.92 27.63 -5.10
C GLY A 104 6.52 27.15 -4.72
N LYS A 105 5.56 27.11 -5.66
CA LYS A 105 4.21 26.57 -5.43
C LYS A 105 4.22 25.05 -5.56
N ILE A 106 3.56 24.35 -4.65
CA ILE A 106 3.38 22.90 -4.73
C ILE A 106 2.28 22.60 -5.77
N VAL A 107 2.67 21.97 -6.87
CA VAL A 107 1.82 21.51 -7.97
C VAL A 107 1.57 20.01 -7.81
N LYS A 108 0.33 19.60 -8.06
CA LYS A 108 -0.08 18.19 -8.05
C LYS A 108 0.23 17.58 -9.41
N GLU A 109 0.78 16.39 -9.41
CA GLU A 109 0.98 15.58 -10.60
C GLU A 109 0.21 14.28 -10.40
N TYR A 110 -0.68 14.00 -11.34
CA TYR A 110 -1.53 12.82 -11.29
C TYR A 110 -0.98 11.75 -12.22
N ASP A 111 -0.89 10.54 -11.70
CA ASP A 111 -0.65 9.35 -12.49
C ASP A 111 -1.91 8.50 -12.50
N TYR A 112 -2.69 8.65 -13.57
CA TYR A 112 -3.92 7.91 -13.76
C TYR A 112 -3.65 6.45 -14.18
N LEU A 113 -2.45 6.11 -14.66
CA LEU A 113 -2.13 4.75 -15.08
C LEU A 113 -2.18 3.75 -13.93
N VAL A 114 -1.96 4.21 -12.70
CA VAL A 114 -1.93 3.40 -11.47
C VAL A 114 -3.16 3.60 -10.58
N MET A 115 -4.16 4.38 -11.03
CA MET A 115 -5.35 4.67 -10.24
C MET A 115 -6.17 3.40 -9.99
N LYS A 116 -6.55 3.17 -8.73
CA LYS A 116 -7.50 2.13 -8.34
C LYS A 116 -8.86 2.74 -8.06
N VAL A 117 -9.88 2.31 -8.80
CA VAL A 117 -11.26 2.80 -8.61
C VAL A 117 -12.15 1.82 -7.86
N ALA A 118 -11.68 0.58 -7.70
CA ALA A 118 -12.34 -0.49 -6.97
C ALA A 118 -11.31 -1.39 -6.28
N ASN A 119 -11.70 -1.99 -5.17
CA ASN A 119 -10.90 -2.98 -4.45
C ASN A 119 -11.83 -3.96 -3.72
N GLY A 120 -11.35 -5.19 -3.52
CA GLY A 120 -12.09 -6.21 -2.80
C GLY A 120 -11.53 -7.61 -3.04
N THR A 121 -12.32 -8.62 -2.73
CA THR A 121 -11.89 -10.01 -2.65
C THR A 121 -12.26 -10.86 -3.86
N LEU A 122 -13.13 -10.39 -4.76
CA LEU A 122 -13.46 -11.12 -5.99
C LEU A 122 -12.25 -11.13 -6.93
N ASP A 123 -12.16 -12.19 -7.73
CA ASP A 123 -11.11 -12.29 -8.74
C ASP A 123 -11.32 -11.20 -9.82
N PRO A 124 -10.30 -10.42 -10.19
CA PRO A 124 -10.44 -9.39 -11.21
C PRO A 124 -10.69 -10.03 -12.59
N GLU A 125 -11.36 -9.29 -13.49
CA GLU A 125 -11.59 -9.69 -14.87
C GLU A 125 -10.78 -8.80 -15.81
N THR A 126 -10.24 -9.37 -16.89
CA THR A 126 -9.48 -8.59 -17.89
C THR A 126 -10.33 -8.34 -19.12
N VAL A 127 -10.58 -7.07 -19.41
CA VAL A 127 -11.35 -6.64 -20.59
C VAL A 127 -10.43 -5.89 -21.54
N THR A 128 -10.49 -6.25 -22.82
CA THR A 128 -9.71 -5.57 -23.85
C THR A 128 -10.51 -4.39 -24.39
N ALA A 129 -9.97 -3.19 -24.31
CA ALA A 129 -10.58 -1.99 -24.86
C ALA A 129 -9.85 -1.54 -26.13
N THR A 130 -10.58 -1.36 -27.22
CA THR A 130 -10.08 -0.77 -28.47
C THR A 130 -10.81 0.55 -28.74
N TYR A 131 -10.07 1.54 -29.23
CA TYR A 131 -10.63 2.85 -29.59
C TYR A 131 -10.71 2.99 -31.11
N ASP A 132 -11.89 3.32 -31.61
CA ASP A 132 -12.09 3.71 -33.00
C ASP A 132 -12.12 5.23 -33.13
N THR A 133 -11.13 5.78 -33.84
CA THR A 133 -10.97 7.21 -34.07
C THR A 133 -12.05 7.79 -34.98
N GLU A 134 -12.59 7.00 -35.92
CA GLU A 134 -13.56 7.50 -36.90
C GLU A 134 -14.93 7.69 -36.26
N SER A 135 -15.40 6.68 -35.52
CA SER A 135 -16.69 6.73 -34.82
C SER A 135 -16.63 7.39 -33.44
N ARG A 136 -15.42 7.65 -32.90
CA ARG A 136 -15.17 8.12 -31.52
C ARG A 136 -15.83 7.20 -30.48
N THR A 137 -15.72 5.89 -30.71
CA THR A 137 -16.27 4.87 -29.83
C THR A 137 -15.19 3.96 -29.27
N PHE A 138 -15.43 3.46 -28.06
CA PHE A 138 -14.66 2.38 -27.47
C PHE A 138 -15.43 1.07 -27.61
N MET A 139 -14.73 0.01 -28.01
CA MET A 139 -15.25 -1.34 -28.01
C MET A 139 -14.55 -2.13 -26.91
N LEU A 140 -15.33 -2.56 -25.91
CA LEU A 140 -14.85 -3.36 -24.79
C LEU A 140 -15.22 -4.82 -25.05
N THR A 141 -14.21 -5.65 -25.29
CA THR A 141 -14.38 -7.09 -25.52
C THR A 141 -14.03 -7.87 -24.27
N GLN A 142 -14.97 -8.71 -23.85
CA GLN A 142 -14.88 -9.57 -22.68
C GLN A 142 -14.97 -11.04 -23.10
N GLU A 143 -14.16 -11.87 -22.46
CA GLU A 143 -14.18 -13.32 -22.58
C GLU A 143 -14.92 -13.89 -21.36
N GLY A 144 -15.92 -14.72 -21.60
CA GLY A 144 -16.80 -15.25 -20.55
C GLY A 144 -16.20 -16.45 -19.80
N GLU A 145 -14.96 -16.34 -19.35
CA GLU A 145 -14.28 -17.44 -18.66
C GLU A 145 -14.52 -17.37 -17.15
N VAL A 146 -15.05 -18.45 -16.57
CA VAL A 146 -15.28 -18.56 -15.12
C VAL A 146 -14.58 -19.80 -14.60
N ILE A 147 -13.58 -19.59 -13.75
CA ILE A 147 -12.81 -20.68 -13.14
C ILE A 147 -13.63 -21.30 -12.00
N ILE A 148 -13.96 -22.58 -12.13
CA ILE A 148 -14.72 -23.32 -11.11
C ILE A 148 -13.90 -23.39 -9.81
N GLY A 149 -14.45 -22.86 -8.73
CA GLY A 149 -13.81 -22.82 -7.40
C GLY A 149 -13.07 -21.52 -7.06
N GLY A 150 -12.97 -20.58 -8.01
CA GLY A 150 -12.49 -19.21 -7.76
C GLY A 150 -13.51 -18.34 -7.03
N ARG A 151 -13.11 -17.14 -6.62
CA ARG A 151 -14.03 -16.09 -6.12
C ARG A 151 -14.66 -15.34 -7.31
N ALA A 152 -15.26 -16.11 -8.21
CA ALA A 152 -15.84 -15.65 -9.46
C ALA A 152 -17.12 -16.44 -9.74
N SER A 153 -18.24 -15.74 -9.90
CA SER A 153 -19.52 -16.34 -10.31
C SER A 153 -19.91 -15.84 -11.70
N ALA A 154 -20.54 -16.71 -12.50
CA ALA A 154 -20.96 -16.37 -13.86
C ALA A 154 -21.99 -15.23 -13.90
N ASP A 155 -22.78 -15.09 -12.84
CA ASP A 155 -23.78 -14.05 -12.64
C ASP A 155 -23.20 -12.73 -12.06
N ASP A 156 -21.89 -12.64 -11.82
CA ASP A 156 -21.27 -11.39 -11.37
C ASP A 156 -21.36 -10.30 -12.46
N GLN A 157 -21.60 -9.06 -12.04
CA GLN A 157 -21.80 -7.92 -12.94
C GLN A 157 -20.52 -7.11 -13.12
N LEU A 158 -20.12 -6.89 -14.37
CA LEU A 158 -18.96 -6.07 -14.72
C LEU A 158 -19.37 -4.60 -14.89
N TYR A 159 -18.49 -3.71 -14.48
CA TYR A 159 -18.61 -2.27 -14.66
C TYR A 159 -17.33 -1.69 -15.26
N ALA A 160 -17.48 -0.74 -16.17
CA ALA A 160 -16.40 0.07 -16.71
C ALA A 160 -16.55 1.52 -16.22
N CYS A 161 -15.52 2.05 -15.57
CA CYS A 161 -15.35 3.46 -15.30
C CYS A 161 -14.53 4.10 -16.42
N ILE A 162 -15.18 4.96 -17.21
CA ILE A 162 -14.54 5.78 -18.23
C ILE A 162 -14.27 7.15 -17.60
N PHE A 163 -13.00 7.48 -17.46
CA PHE A 163 -12.51 8.70 -16.84
C PHE A 163 -11.76 9.54 -17.88
N GLU A 164 -12.16 10.80 -18.03
CA GLU A 164 -11.45 11.79 -18.83
C GLU A 164 -10.68 12.71 -17.89
N SER A 165 -9.37 12.79 -18.08
CA SER A 165 -8.47 13.43 -17.11
C SER A 165 -8.35 14.95 -17.26
N THR A 166 -8.68 15.52 -18.42
CA THR A 166 -8.53 16.96 -18.71
C THR A 166 -9.58 17.81 -17.99
N LYS A 167 -10.84 17.36 -18.00
CA LYS A 167 -11.99 18.00 -17.35
C LYS A 167 -12.54 17.18 -16.19
N GLU A 168 -11.92 16.04 -15.89
CA GLU A 168 -12.30 15.14 -14.80
C GLU A 168 -13.74 14.64 -14.94
N HIS A 169 -14.15 14.33 -16.18
CA HIS A 169 -15.46 13.75 -16.42
C HIS A 169 -15.43 12.24 -16.20
N VAL A 170 -16.50 11.72 -15.59
CA VAL A 170 -16.66 10.29 -15.28
C VAL A 170 -17.96 9.79 -15.89
N MET A 171 -17.88 8.62 -16.51
CA MET A 171 -19.02 7.84 -16.94
C MET A 171 -18.85 6.41 -16.44
N LEU A 172 -19.89 5.89 -15.81
CA LEU A 172 -19.95 4.50 -15.38
C LEU A 172 -20.85 3.75 -16.35
N GLN A 173 -20.30 2.72 -16.98
CA GLN A 173 -21.02 1.86 -17.90
C GLN A 173 -21.11 0.45 -17.32
N GLU A 174 -22.32 -0.10 -17.30
CA GLU A 174 -22.54 -1.51 -17.02
C GLU A 174 -22.18 -2.33 -18.26
N LEU A 175 -21.36 -3.37 -18.08
CA LEU A 175 -20.98 -4.31 -19.14
C LEU A 175 -21.87 -5.56 -19.05
N ARG A 176 -21.48 -6.68 -19.68
CA ARG A 176 -22.26 -7.93 -19.50
C ARG A 176 -21.81 -8.66 -18.23
N THR A 177 -22.51 -9.73 -17.90
CA THR A 177 -22.14 -10.59 -16.78
C THR A 177 -20.82 -11.32 -17.06
N ARG A 178 -20.13 -11.77 -16.01
CA ARG A 178 -18.81 -12.40 -16.12
C ARG A 178 -18.83 -13.65 -16.98
N GLY A 179 -19.89 -14.45 -16.92
CA GLY A 179 -20.01 -15.68 -17.71
C GLY A 179 -20.34 -15.45 -19.19
N GLU A 180 -20.60 -14.21 -19.61
CA GLU A 180 -20.99 -13.90 -20.99
C GLU A 180 -19.81 -13.36 -21.80
N SER A 181 -19.55 -13.98 -22.95
CA SER A 181 -18.59 -13.44 -23.93
C SER A 181 -19.26 -12.41 -24.83
N GLY A 182 -18.54 -11.35 -25.22
CA GLY A 182 -19.02 -10.41 -26.22
C GLY A 182 -18.33 -9.05 -26.18
N SER A 183 -18.84 -8.11 -26.97
CA SER A 183 -18.31 -6.76 -27.04
C SER A 183 -19.37 -5.70 -26.74
N THR A 184 -19.03 -4.72 -25.93
CA THR A 184 -19.88 -3.58 -25.57
C THR A 184 -19.32 -2.32 -26.22
N VAL A 185 -20.13 -1.64 -27.02
CA VAL A 185 -19.73 -0.40 -27.71
C VAL A 185 -20.17 0.81 -26.88
N ILE A 186 -19.24 1.72 -26.64
CA ILE A 186 -19.43 2.92 -25.83
C ILE A 186 -19.08 4.14 -26.68
N SER A 187 -20.04 5.04 -26.87
CA SER A 187 -19.79 6.30 -27.58
C SER A 187 -19.31 7.38 -26.61
N LEU A 188 -18.23 8.08 -26.95
CA LEU A 188 -17.75 9.19 -26.13
C LEU A 188 -18.69 10.39 -26.25
N PRO A 189 -19.08 11.01 -25.11
CA PRO A 189 -19.88 12.23 -25.16
C PRO A 189 -19.15 13.39 -25.84
N LYS A 190 -19.92 14.31 -26.45
CA LYS A 190 -19.36 15.46 -27.15
C LYS A 190 -18.56 16.35 -26.19
N GLY A 191 -17.33 16.69 -26.57
CA GLY A 191 -16.45 17.60 -25.83
C GLY A 191 -15.52 16.91 -24.83
N TRP A 192 -15.56 15.58 -24.75
CA TRP A 192 -14.53 14.78 -24.09
C TRP A 192 -13.28 14.72 -24.96
N ASP A 193 -12.12 14.80 -24.32
CA ASP A 193 -10.83 14.61 -24.96
C ASP A 193 -10.52 13.11 -25.08
N SER A 194 -10.36 12.61 -26.31
CA SER A 194 -10.11 11.19 -26.57
C SER A 194 -8.71 10.75 -26.20
N GLU A 195 -7.74 11.66 -26.17
CA GLU A 195 -6.34 11.33 -25.81
C GLU A 195 -6.14 11.21 -24.31
N ALA A 196 -7.07 11.78 -23.52
CA ALA A 196 -7.01 11.89 -22.08
C ALA A 196 -7.93 10.88 -21.35
N ILE A 197 -8.33 9.80 -22.04
CA ILE A 197 -9.25 8.78 -21.53
C ILE A 197 -8.52 7.63 -20.84
N PHE A 198 -9.06 7.23 -19.69
CA PHE A 198 -8.67 6.05 -18.95
C PHE A 198 -9.91 5.20 -18.67
N ILE A 199 -9.82 3.89 -18.90
CA ILE A 199 -10.90 2.93 -18.65
C ILE A 199 -10.44 1.92 -17.61
N TYR A 200 -11.17 1.84 -16.51
CA TYR A 200 -10.96 0.87 -15.44
C TYR A 200 -12.15 -0.05 -15.34
N VAL A 201 -11.91 -1.35 -15.23
CA VAL A 201 -12.95 -2.37 -15.14
C VAL A 201 -12.87 -3.06 -13.79
N PHE A 202 -14.02 -3.30 -13.19
CA PHE A 202 -14.14 -4.07 -11.95
C PHE A 202 -15.44 -4.86 -11.94
N VAL A 203 -15.49 -5.86 -11.08
CA VAL A 203 -16.60 -6.81 -10.98
C VAL A 203 -17.27 -6.69 -9.63
N ASN A 204 -18.59 -6.81 -9.62
CA ASN A 204 -19.38 -6.87 -8.41
C ASN A 204 -20.15 -8.18 -8.34
N SER A 205 -20.20 -8.77 -7.14
CA SER A 205 -21.07 -9.91 -6.93
C SER A 205 -22.53 -9.47 -6.95
N THR A 206 -23.34 -10.25 -7.64
CA THR A 206 -24.79 -10.06 -7.70
C THR A 206 -25.46 -10.41 -6.37
N ARG A 207 -24.92 -11.39 -5.64
CA ARG A 207 -25.54 -11.93 -4.41
C ARG A 207 -24.99 -11.30 -3.14
N GLU A 208 -23.71 -10.98 -3.15
CA GLU A 208 -23.00 -10.50 -1.97
C GLU A 208 -22.49 -9.06 -2.16
N ARG A 209 -22.13 -8.41 -1.07
CA ARG A 209 -21.51 -7.07 -1.10
C ARG A 209 -20.00 -7.16 -1.35
N LEU A 210 -19.63 -7.93 -2.38
CA LEU A 210 -18.24 -8.12 -2.79
C LEU A 210 -17.94 -7.35 -4.06
N SER A 211 -16.69 -6.93 -4.20
CA SER A 211 -16.13 -6.23 -5.36
C SER A 211 -14.76 -6.84 -5.72
N SER A 212 -14.34 -6.74 -6.97
CA SER A 212 -12.97 -7.06 -7.36
C SER A 212 -12.06 -5.83 -7.27
N PRO A 213 -10.74 -6.03 -7.23
CA PRO A 213 -9.79 -4.98 -7.64
C PRO A 213 -10.10 -4.48 -9.06
N SER A 214 -9.88 -3.19 -9.29
CA SER A 214 -10.01 -2.62 -10.64
C SER A 214 -8.79 -2.93 -11.51
N THR A 215 -9.04 -3.31 -12.75
CA THR A 215 -8.03 -3.52 -13.81
C THR A 215 -8.09 -2.37 -14.81
N ARG A 216 -6.94 -1.87 -15.28
CA ARG A 216 -6.89 -0.84 -16.34
C ARG A 216 -7.04 -1.50 -17.71
N ALA A 217 -8.12 -1.19 -18.41
CA ALA A 217 -8.40 -1.66 -19.77
C ALA A 217 -7.87 -0.70 -20.84
N TYR A 218 -7.86 0.61 -20.57
CA TYR A 218 -7.33 1.63 -21.49
C TYR A 218 -6.65 2.78 -20.74
N PRO A 219 -5.49 3.27 -21.21
CA PRO A 219 -4.60 2.63 -22.17
C PRO A 219 -4.19 1.23 -21.69
N ALA A 220 -3.95 0.30 -22.61
CA ALA A 220 -3.53 -1.05 -22.24
C ALA A 220 -2.22 -1.01 -21.41
N PRO A 221 -2.02 -1.94 -20.45
CA PRO A 221 -0.73 -2.12 -19.79
C PRO A 221 0.40 -2.34 -20.79
N THR A 222 1.51 -1.61 -20.62
CA THR A 222 2.71 -1.81 -21.43
C THR A 222 3.42 -3.09 -20.99
N GLU A 223 4.15 -3.75 -21.89
CA GLU A 223 4.92 -4.96 -21.58
C GLU A 223 5.86 -4.76 -20.38
N ALA A 224 6.50 -3.60 -20.27
CA ALA A 224 7.35 -3.25 -19.12
C ALA A 224 6.57 -3.22 -17.79
N GLU A 225 5.35 -2.66 -17.77
CA GLU A 225 4.49 -2.61 -16.58
C GLU A 225 4.04 -4.02 -16.18
N LEU A 226 3.72 -4.88 -17.16
CA LEU A 226 3.35 -6.28 -16.92
C LEU A 226 4.53 -7.09 -16.34
N LEU A 227 5.74 -6.88 -16.84
CA LEU A 227 6.96 -7.50 -16.31
C LEU A 227 7.25 -7.06 -14.88
N GLU A 228 7.10 -5.77 -14.57
CA GLU A 228 7.25 -5.25 -13.22
C GLU A 228 6.21 -5.86 -12.26
N ALA A 229 4.94 -5.91 -12.68
CA ALA A 229 3.89 -6.56 -11.90
C ALA A 229 4.22 -8.04 -11.61
N ARG A 230 4.73 -8.77 -12.61
CA ARG A 230 5.13 -10.17 -12.44
C ARG A 230 6.31 -10.34 -11.50
N LEU A 231 7.28 -9.43 -11.53
CA LEU A 231 8.41 -9.42 -10.59
C LEU A 231 7.92 -9.20 -9.15
N VAL A 232 6.96 -8.31 -8.94
CA VAL A 232 6.36 -8.08 -7.62
C VAL A 232 5.62 -9.31 -7.12
N GLU A 233 4.90 -10.02 -7.98
CA GLU A 233 4.27 -11.31 -7.61
C GLU A 233 5.29 -12.36 -7.20
N LEU A 234 6.36 -12.55 -7.99
CA LEU A 234 7.42 -13.49 -7.66
C LEU A 234 8.11 -13.17 -6.33
N GLN A 235 8.31 -11.88 -6.02
CA GLN A 235 8.86 -11.46 -4.73
C GLN A 235 7.92 -11.79 -3.56
N LYS A 236 6.60 -11.64 -3.75
CA LYS A 236 5.61 -12.03 -2.74
C LYS A 236 5.60 -13.55 -2.55
N GLU A 237 5.63 -14.33 -3.63
CA GLU A 237 5.73 -15.79 -3.56
C GLU A 237 7.00 -16.23 -2.83
N GLU A 238 8.13 -15.59 -3.09
CA GLU A 238 9.39 -15.88 -2.39
C GLU A 238 9.28 -15.55 -0.89
N LEU A 239 8.66 -14.43 -0.54
CA LEU A 239 8.42 -14.05 0.86
C LEU A 239 7.51 -15.05 1.56
N GLU A 240 6.43 -15.48 0.91
CA GLU A 240 5.52 -16.49 1.45
C GLU A 240 6.20 -17.84 1.61
N ARG A 241 7.04 -18.26 0.64
CA ARG A 241 7.86 -19.48 0.79
C ARG A 241 8.78 -19.39 2.01
N LYS A 242 9.43 -18.24 2.23
CA LYS A 242 10.26 -18.02 3.43
C LYS A 242 9.44 -18.08 4.71
N ARG A 243 8.21 -17.54 4.71
CA ARG A 243 7.29 -17.60 5.85
C ARG A 243 6.87 -19.04 6.16
N VAL A 244 6.49 -19.82 5.15
CA VAL A 244 6.13 -21.23 5.31
C VAL A 244 7.31 -22.03 5.82
N ALA A 245 8.50 -21.86 5.25
CA ALA A 245 9.72 -22.51 5.73
C ALA A 245 10.01 -22.18 7.21
N ALA A 246 9.80 -20.94 7.63
CA ALA A 246 9.94 -20.54 9.03
C ALA A 246 8.86 -21.12 9.95
N LEU A 247 7.67 -21.44 9.43
CA LEU A 247 6.65 -22.15 10.20
C LEU A 247 6.96 -23.64 10.31
N ASP A 248 7.47 -24.25 9.24
CA ASP A 248 7.89 -25.65 9.22
C ASP A 248 9.00 -25.92 10.25
N THR A 249 10.00 -25.03 10.36
CA THR A 249 11.05 -25.17 11.39
C THR A 249 10.49 -25.13 12.82
N VAL A 250 9.47 -24.30 13.08
CA VAL A 250 8.78 -24.25 14.37
C VAL A 250 7.97 -25.53 14.63
N ILE A 251 7.37 -26.11 13.59
CA ILE A 251 6.63 -27.37 13.69
C ILE A 251 7.59 -28.52 14.00
N ASP A 252 8.69 -28.62 13.27
CA ASP A 252 9.73 -29.64 13.48
C ASP A 252 10.28 -29.57 14.91
N ARG A 253 10.53 -28.36 15.42
CA ARG A 253 10.94 -28.14 16.81
C ARG A 253 9.92 -28.70 17.81
N LYS A 254 8.63 -28.40 17.61
CA LYS A 254 7.56 -28.93 18.48
C LYS A 254 7.46 -30.45 18.40
N GLN A 255 7.66 -31.04 17.22
CA GLN A 255 7.68 -32.49 17.06
C GLN A 255 8.84 -33.13 17.82
N ARG A 256 10.06 -32.58 17.72
CA ARG A 256 11.22 -33.04 18.50
C ARG A 256 10.96 -33.00 20.00
N VAL A 257 10.37 -31.91 20.51
CA VAL A 257 9.98 -31.81 21.93
C VAL A 257 8.98 -32.90 22.33
N VAL A 258 7.97 -33.17 21.49
CA VAL A 258 6.96 -34.21 21.77
C VAL A 258 7.59 -35.61 21.75
N GLU A 259 8.47 -35.91 20.80
CA GLU A 259 9.20 -37.18 20.74
C GLU A 259 10.12 -37.36 21.95
N ALA A 260 10.82 -36.29 22.37
CA ALA A 260 11.62 -36.27 23.59
C ALA A 260 10.75 -36.53 24.83
N MET A 261 9.58 -35.88 24.95
CA MET A 261 8.65 -36.14 26.06
C MET A 261 8.15 -37.57 26.09
N LEU A 262 7.83 -38.17 24.93
CA LEU A 262 7.36 -39.55 24.85
C LEU A 262 8.46 -40.54 25.25
N SER A 263 9.68 -40.37 24.73
CA SER A 263 10.82 -41.22 25.09
C SER A 263 11.24 -41.06 26.55
N ALA A 264 11.24 -39.85 27.10
CA ALA A 264 11.46 -39.59 28.53
C ALA A 264 10.38 -40.25 29.41
N ARG A 265 9.13 -40.30 28.91
CA ARG A 265 8.03 -40.95 29.62
C ARG A 265 8.15 -42.47 29.61
N GLU A 266 8.53 -43.08 28.49
CA GLU A 266 8.76 -44.53 28.42
C GLU A 266 9.92 -44.98 29.33
N THR A 267 11.01 -44.21 29.35
CA THR A 267 12.19 -44.49 30.17
C THR A 267 11.93 -44.28 31.66
N SER A 268 11.22 -43.23 32.05
CA SER A 268 10.80 -43.02 33.45
C SER A 268 9.85 -44.11 33.94
N PHE A 269 8.92 -44.60 33.11
CA PHE A 269 8.08 -45.74 33.47
C PHE A 269 8.88 -47.03 33.69
N LYS A 270 9.88 -47.32 32.85
CA LYS A 270 10.79 -48.46 33.06
C LYS A 270 11.58 -48.31 34.38
N ALA A 271 12.10 -47.12 34.66
CA ALA A 271 12.80 -46.85 35.92
C ALA A 271 11.91 -47.08 37.16
N ARG A 272 10.61 -46.77 37.05
CA ARG A 272 9.63 -47.09 38.09
C ARG A 272 9.41 -48.58 38.27
N GLU A 273 9.28 -49.33 37.17
CA GLU A 273 9.11 -50.79 37.22
C GLU A 273 10.34 -51.47 37.84
N ASP A 274 11.55 -51.03 37.46
CA ASP A 274 12.81 -51.52 38.03
C ASP A 274 12.94 -51.18 39.52
N ALA A 275 12.52 -49.97 39.94
CA ALA A 275 12.49 -49.56 41.34
C ALA A 275 11.53 -50.44 42.19
N ILE A 276 10.36 -50.78 41.64
CA ILE A 276 9.41 -51.69 42.29
C ILE A 276 9.99 -53.10 42.37
N ALA A 277 10.63 -53.59 41.31
CA ALA A 277 11.29 -54.90 41.28
C ALA A 277 12.46 -54.98 42.29
N ALA A 278 13.14 -53.87 42.54
CA ALA A 278 14.19 -53.74 43.55
C ALA A 278 13.66 -53.62 45.00
N GLY A 279 12.35 -53.71 45.21
CA GLY A 279 11.73 -53.71 46.54
C GLY A 279 11.48 -52.33 47.16
N LYS A 280 11.59 -51.24 46.37
CA LYS A 280 11.27 -49.88 46.83
C LYS A 280 9.76 -49.70 47.04
N THR A 281 9.37 -48.78 47.91
CA THR A 281 7.95 -48.49 48.14
C THR A 281 7.31 -47.80 46.92
N PRO A 282 5.98 -47.89 46.72
CA PRO A 282 5.29 -47.23 45.61
C PRO A 282 5.44 -45.70 45.55
N ARG A 283 5.86 -45.07 46.65
CA ARG A 283 6.15 -43.63 46.73
C ARG A 283 7.55 -43.33 46.24
N GLU A 284 8.54 -44.11 46.65
CA GLU A 284 9.94 -43.98 46.21
C GLU A 284 10.08 -44.29 44.72
N ALA A 285 9.41 -45.33 44.23
CA ALA A 285 9.42 -45.66 42.79
C ALA A 285 8.79 -44.56 41.92
N ARG A 286 7.80 -43.81 42.45
CA ARG A 286 7.23 -42.63 41.78
C ARG A 286 8.15 -41.42 41.81
N GLN A 287 8.91 -41.22 42.89
CA GLN A 287 9.91 -40.16 42.94
C GLN A 287 11.05 -40.43 41.94
N GLU A 288 11.40 -41.69 41.74
CA GLU A 288 12.41 -42.10 40.77
C GLU A 288 11.91 -41.94 39.32
N GLU A 289 10.65 -42.26 39.04
CA GLU A 289 9.98 -41.93 37.76
C GLU A 289 10.13 -40.44 37.42
N THR A 290 9.73 -39.57 38.35
CA THR A 290 9.80 -38.12 38.15
C THR A 290 11.23 -37.63 37.97
N ARG A 291 12.17 -38.13 38.79
CA ARG A 291 13.59 -37.73 38.67
C ARG A 291 14.16 -38.10 37.30
N VAL A 292 13.93 -39.32 36.82
CA VAL A 292 14.43 -39.77 35.51
C VAL A 292 13.79 -38.96 34.38
N TYR A 293 12.50 -38.65 34.48
CA TYR A 293 11.83 -37.80 33.49
C TYR A 293 12.42 -36.39 33.44
N ASP A 294 12.60 -35.75 34.60
CA ASP A 294 13.12 -34.38 34.70
C ASP A 294 14.57 -34.30 34.21
N GLU A 295 15.43 -35.25 34.59
CA GLU A 295 16.83 -35.33 34.14
C GLU A 295 16.95 -35.45 32.61
N LEU A 296 16.09 -36.25 31.98
CA LEU A 296 16.08 -36.43 30.52
C LEU A 296 15.56 -35.20 29.78
N MET A 297 14.54 -34.53 30.32
CA MET A 297 14.01 -33.29 29.74
C MET A 297 14.98 -32.12 29.91
N GLU A 298 15.67 -32.01 31.04
CA GLU A 298 16.75 -31.01 31.23
C GLU A 298 17.90 -31.23 30.24
N ALA A 299 18.33 -32.47 30.04
CA ALA A 299 19.36 -32.80 29.05
C ALA A 299 18.93 -32.46 27.62
N PHE A 300 17.68 -32.76 27.24
CA PHE A 300 17.13 -32.39 25.94
C PHE A 300 17.10 -30.87 25.74
N HIS A 301 16.60 -30.11 26.71
CA HIS A 301 16.56 -28.65 26.62
C HIS A 301 17.95 -28.03 26.53
N ALA A 302 18.95 -28.58 27.23
CA ALA A 302 20.34 -28.14 27.10
C ALA A 302 20.88 -28.33 25.68
N THR A 303 20.62 -29.49 25.05
CA THR A 303 21.03 -29.73 23.66
C THR A 303 20.28 -28.85 22.67
N GLU A 304 19.00 -28.58 22.91
CA GLU A 304 18.19 -27.72 22.05
C GLU A 304 18.65 -26.26 22.09
N THR A 305 19.08 -25.76 23.27
CA THR A 305 19.65 -24.42 23.40
C THR A 305 20.98 -24.26 22.67
N GLU A 306 21.83 -25.29 22.64
CA GLU A 306 23.11 -25.23 21.90
C GLU A 306 22.89 -25.20 20.38
N GLU A 307 21.92 -25.97 19.88
CA GLU A 307 21.54 -25.96 18.46
C GLU A 307 20.92 -24.61 18.04
N ASP A 308 20.05 -24.04 18.88
CA ASP A 308 19.45 -22.72 18.66
C ASP A 308 20.52 -21.62 18.62
N ASP A 309 21.45 -21.60 19.59
CA ASP A 309 22.51 -20.60 19.68
C ASP A 309 23.42 -20.66 18.44
N ALA A 310 23.76 -21.86 17.96
CA ALA A 310 24.55 -22.03 16.73
C ALA A 310 23.81 -21.54 15.47
N GLN A 311 22.49 -21.76 15.41
CA GLN A 311 21.67 -21.30 14.30
C GLN A 311 21.50 -19.77 14.31
N ILE A 312 21.28 -19.17 15.48
CA ILE A 312 21.24 -17.72 15.68
C ILE A 312 22.58 -17.08 15.28
N GLU A 313 23.71 -17.64 15.71
CA GLU A 313 25.04 -17.13 15.31
C GLU A 313 25.25 -17.17 13.79
N ALA A 314 24.81 -18.24 13.12
CA ALA A 314 24.93 -18.36 11.67
C ALA A 314 24.06 -17.31 10.94
N GLU A 315 22.82 -17.12 11.40
CA GLU A 315 21.92 -16.09 10.87
C GLU A 315 22.49 -14.68 11.12
N GLU A 316 23.03 -14.40 12.31
CA GLU A 316 23.66 -13.12 12.62
C GLU A 316 24.87 -12.84 11.73
N ARG A 317 25.74 -13.84 11.46
CA ARG A 317 26.87 -13.68 10.53
C ARG A 317 26.42 -13.30 9.13
N THR A 318 25.38 -13.97 8.60
CA THR A 318 24.84 -13.64 7.27
C THR A 318 24.15 -12.27 7.25
N ALA A 319 23.48 -11.88 8.34
CA ALA A 319 22.86 -10.58 8.47
C ALA A 319 23.89 -9.45 8.55
N ILE A 320 24.99 -9.66 9.26
CA ILE A 320 26.12 -8.72 9.34
C ILE A 320 26.74 -8.54 7.94
N GLU A 321 27.03 -9.63 7.23
CA GLU A 321 27.58 -9.57 5.87
C GLU A 321 26.64 -8.78 4.92
N LYS A 322 25.34 -9.02 5.01
CA LYS A 322 24.34 -8.29 4.22
C LYS A 322 24.29 -6.81 4.60
N ARG A 323 24.31 -6.46 5.89
CA ARG A 323 24.34 -5.07 6.37
C ARG A 323 25.59 -4.35 5.89
N GLU A 324 26.76 -4.97 5.96
CA GLU A 324 27.99 -4.39 5.43
C GLU A 324 27.90 -4.13 3.92
N ARG A 325 27.30 -5.05 3.16
CA ARG A 325 27.09 -4.88 1.72
C ARG A 325 26.12 -3.73 1.42
N GLU A 326 25.04 -3.61 2.18
CA GLU A 326 24.07 -2.52 2.08
C GLU A 326 24.67 -1.17 2.49
N GLU A 327 25.46 -1.10 3.56
CA GLU A 327 26.15 0.11 3.97
C GLU A 327 27.19 0.58 2.94
N LYS A 328 27.99 -0.35 2.39
CA LYS A 328 28.91 -0.06 1.27
C LYS A 328 28.15 0.49 0.06
N ALA A 329 27.00 -0.10 -0.27
CA ALA A 329 26.14 0.39 -1.35
C ALA A 329 25.56 1.79 -1.05
N ARG A 330 25.12 2.04 0.19
CA ARG A 330 24.56 3.32 0.65
C ARG A 330 25.62 4.43 0.67
N GLN A 331 26.84 4.13 1.11
CA GLN A 331 27.96 5.07 1.05
C GLN A 331 28.28 5.45 -0.41
N LYS A 332 28.39 4.46 -1.30
CA LYS A 332 28.60 4.68 -2.73
C LYS A 332 27.48 5.50 -3.37
N ALA A 333 26.22 5.28 -2.97
CA ALA A 333 25.08 6.07 -3.42
C ALA A 333 25.12 7.52 -2.90
N LYS A 334 25.53 7.73 -1.64
CA LYS A 334 25.70 9.06 -1.03
C LYS A 334 26.79 9.86 -1.72
N GLU A 335 27.91 9.22 -2.07
CA GLU A 335 28.98 9.84 -2.85
C GLU A 335 28.52 10.23 -4.25
N ARG A 336 27.79 9.34 -4.95
CA ARG A 336 27.19 9.66 -6.25
C ARG A 336 26.22 10.85 -6.16
N ARG A 337 25.35 10.89 -5.14
CA ARG A 337 24.43 12.01 -4.91
C ARG A 337 25.16 13.32 -4.62
N ARG A 338 26.24 13.28 -3.83
CA ARG A 338 27.10 14.46 -3.58
C ARG A 338 27.76 14.96 -4.86
N ALA A 339 28.27 14.06 -5.70
CA ALA A 339 28.87 14.43 -6.98
C ALA A 339 27.86 15.09 -7.93
N ILE A 340 26.64 14.53 -8.01
CA ILE A 340 25.54 15.12 -8.80
C ILE A 340 25.15 16.49 -8.25
N ALA A 341 24.98 16.62 -6.93
CA ALA A 341 24.62 17.89 -6.29
C ALA A 341 25.69 18.97 -6.50
N ALA A 342 26.98 18.61 -6.44
CA ALA A 342 28.08 19.52 -6.74
C ALA A 342 28.03 19.99 -8.21
N ARG A 343 27.74 19.10 -9.15
CA ARG A 343 27.59 19.46 -10.57
C ARG A 343 26.43 20.42 -10.81
N VAL A 344 25.27 20.15 -10.21
CA VAL A 344 24.09 21.01 -10.30
C VAL A 344 24.31 22.36 -9.61
N ALA A 345 25.07 22.40 -8.51
CA ALA A 345 25.42 23.65 -7.83
C ALA A 345 26.33 24.52 -8.71
N ALA A 346 27.34 23.92 -9.37
CA ALA A 346 28.21 24.63 -10.31
C ALA A 346 27.43 25.19 -11.50
N GLU A 347 26.53 24.40 -12.09
CA GLU A 347 25.67 24.83 -13.21
C GLU A 347 24.75 25.99 -12.81
N ARG A 348 24.20 25.98 -11.58
CA ARG A 348 23.42 27.11 -11.03
C ARG A 348 24.26 28.35 -10.76
N GLU A 349 25.52 28.19 -10.42
CA GLU A 349 26.43 29.32 -10.19
C GLU A 349 26.81 29.98 -11.52
N GLU A 350 27.11 29.18 -12.54
CA GLU A 350 27.30 29.63 -13.93
C GLU A 350 26.05 30.37 -14.46
N GLU A 351 24.85 29.82 -14.25
CA GLU A 351 23.60 30.47 -14.67
C GLU A 351 23.37 31.81 -13.93
N ARG A 352 23.75 31.90 -12.65
CA ARG A 352 23.68 33.15 -11.87
C ARG A 352 24.66 34.19 -12.38
N GLU A 353 25.88 33.80 -12.75
CA GLU A 353 26.86 34.69 -13.35
C GLU A 353 26.38 35.21 -14.70
N LEU A 354 25.84 34.33 -15.55
CA LEU A 354 25.29 34.69 -16.85
C LEU A 354 24.15 35.70 -16.72
N ARG A 355 23.22 35.48 -15.76
CA ARG A 355 22.14 36.42 -15.47
C ARG A 355 22.62 37.77 -14.91
N ARG A 356 23.75 37.79 -14.18
CA ARG A 356 24.36 39.05 -13.72
C ARG A 356 24.91 39.84 -14.90
N LEU A 357 25.65 39.17 -15.79
CA LEU A 357 26.21 39.77 -17.01
C LEU A 357 25.10 40.31 -17.92
N GLU A 358 24.03 39.55 -18.17
CA GLU A 358 22.89 40.02 -18.97
C GLU A 358 22.19 41.25 -18.36
N LYS A 359 22.07 41.31 -17.02
CA LYS A 359 21.51 42.48 -16.33
C LYS A 359 22.40 43.70 -16.46
N GLU A 360 23.71 43.53 -16.36
CA GLU A 360 24.67 44.61 -16.56
C GLU A 360 24.67 45.11 -18.01
N GLU A 361 24.58 44.21 -18.98
CA GLU A 361 24.52 44.57 -20.40
C GLU A 361 23.21 45.31 -20.74
N LYS A 362 22.07 44.83 -20.22
CA LYS A 362 20.78 45.55 -20.34
C LYS A 362 20.85 46.93 -19.69
N LYS A 363 21.49 47.06 -18.53
CA LYS A 363 21.65 48.35 -17.85
C LYS A 363 22.51 49.32 -18.67
N LYS A 364 23.62 48.85 -19.25
CA LYS A 364 24.48 49.65 -20.15
C LYS A 364 23.72 50.13 -21.40
N ARG A 365 22.99 49.23 -22.08
CA ARG A 365 22.17 49.61 -23.26
C ARG A 365 21.11 50.66 -22.90
N LEU A 366 20.52 50.56 -21.70
CA LEU A 366 19.50 51.51 -21.23
C LEU A 366 20.09 52.88 -20.85
N GLU A 367 21.35 52.92 -20.40
CA GLU A 367 22.08 54.17 -20.15
C GLU A 367 22.55 54.84 -21.45
N GLU A 368 22.93 54.07 -22.47
CA GLU A 368 23.25 54.59 -23.82
C GLU A 368 22.02 55.18 -24.51
N LEU A 369 20.86 54.52 -24.42
CA LEU A 369 19.58 55.02 -24.94
C LEU A 369 19.07 56.29 -24.23
N LYS A 370 19.53 56.58 -23.02
CA LYS A 370 19.19 57.82 -22.30
C LYS A 370 20.15 58.99 -22.61
N LYS A 371 21.27 58.71 -23.29
CA LYS A 371 22.27 59.71 -23.71
C LYS A 371 22.13 60.09 -25.19
N SER A 372 21.42 59.28 -25.98
CA SER A 372 20.87 59.64 -27.29
C SER A 372 19.54 60.36 -27.11
#